data_AF-A0A183TP58-F1
#
_entry.id   AF-A0A183TP58-F1
#
_cell.length_a   1.000
_cell.length_b   1.000
_cell.length_c   1.000
_cell.angle_alpha   90.00
_cell.angle_beta   90.00
_cell.angle_gamma   90.00
#
_symmetry.space_group_name_H-M   'P 1'
#
loop_
_entity.id
_entity.type
_entity.pdbx_description
1 polymer ?
#
loop_
_entity_poly.entity_id
_entity_poly.type
_entity_poly.pdbx_seq_one_letter_code
_entity_poly.pdbx_strand_id
1 'polypeptide(L)'
;MSGRGSGGGSGRAHFRSSAGCCICGTKSSSSRFTASQRYAEHFVACFGSSAAQRSGDLCNACVLCVKRWIQRGKRPGLFVQVRSISLNSCFFL
;
A
#
# COMPACT_ATOMS: atom_id res chain seq x y z
N MET A 1 -13.47 33.08 -31.45
CA MET A 1 -13.07 32.97 -30.03
C MET A 1 -13.68 31.68 -29.49
N SER A 2 -12.90 30.60 -29.44
CA SER A 2 -13.42 29.26 -29.13
C SER A 2 -12.63 28.65 -27.99
N GLY A 3 -13.34 28.31 -26.91
CA GLY A 3 -12.97 27.16 -26.07
C GLY A 3 -12.16 27.46 -24.81
N ARG A 4 -12.85 27.99 -23.80
CA ARG A 4 -12.84 27.53 -22.39
C ARG A 4 -11.56 26.80 -21.93
N GLY A 5 -10.76 27.50 -21.12
CA GLY A 5 -9.84 26.84 -20.20
C GLY A 5 -10.59 25.95 -19.21
N SER A 6 -9.99 24.82 -18.83
CA SER A 6 -10.26 24.12 -17.58
C SER A 6 -9.22 23.02 -17.38
N GLY A 7 -8.44 23.14 -16.30
CA GLY A 7 -7.93 21.98 -15.58
C GLY A 7 -6.50 21.56 -15.88
N GLY A 8 -5.54 22.28 -15.31
CA GLY A 8 -4.25 21.70 -14.95
C GLY A 8 -4.45 20.58 -13.93
N GLY A 9 -4.77 19.38 -14.39
CA GLY A 9 -4.77 18.19 -13.57
C GLY A 9 -3.32 17.76 -13.36
N SER A 10 -2.76 18.07 -12.20
CA SER A 10 -1.59 17.38 -11.66
C SER A 10 -1.97 15.90 -11.46
N GLY A 11 -2.03 15.16 -12.56
CA GLY A 11 -2.47 13.77 -12.61
C GLY A 11 -1.40 12.89 -12.00
N ARG A 12 -1.42 12.75 -10.68
CA ARG A 12 -0.63 11.71 -10.00
C ARG A 12 -1.03 10.39 -10.64
N ALA A 13 -0.13 9.80 -11.43
CA ALA A 13 -0.40 8.58 -12.16
C ALA A 13 -0.82 7.49 -11.17
N HIS A 14 -2.09 7.08 -11.22
CA HIS A 14 -2.61 6.05 -10.34
C HIS A 14 -2.32 4.70 -10.98
N PHE A 15 -1.46 3.92 -10.34
CA PHE A 15 -1.13 2.58 -10.81
C PHE A 15 -2.27 1.63 -10.44
N ARG A 16 -2.68 0.82 -11.41
CA ARG A 16 -3.73 -0.17 -11.26
C ARG A 16 -3.16 -1.58 -11.41
N SER A 17 -3.50 -2.46 -10.47
CA SER A 17 -3.18 -3.89 -10.54
C SER A 17 -4.48 -4.67 -10.70
N SER A 18 -4.47 -5.69 -11.57
CA SER A 18 -5.62 -6.59 -11.78
C SER A 18 -5.90 -7.45 -10.54
N ALA A 19 -4.83 -7.97 -9.92
CA ALA A 19 -4.87 -8.76 -8.70
C ALA A 19 -5.08 -7.89 -7.44
N GLY A 20 -4.48 -6.69 -7.42
CA GLY A 20 -4.49 -5.81 -6.25
C GLY A 20 -3.47 -6.20 -5.17
N CYS A 21 -3.41 -5.41 -4.11
CA CYS A 21 -2.47 -5.63 -3.02
C CYS A 21 -2.77 -6.95 -2.29
N CYS A 22 -1.77 -7.82 -2.13
CA CYS A 22 -1.95 -9.12 -1.45
C CYS A 22 -2.23 -9.01 0.06
N ILE A 23 -2.03 -7.83 0.66
CA ILE A 23 -2.31 -7.55 2.08
C ILE A 23 -3.66 -6.87 2.28
N CYS A 24 -3.88 -5.71 1.65
CA CYS A 24 -5.09 -4.90 1.86
C CYS A 24 -6.13 -4.98 0.73
N GLY A 25 -5.81 -5.63 -0.38
CA GLY A 25 -6.73 -5.82 -1.52
C GLY A 25 -6.92 -4.60 -2.42
N THR A 26 -6.31 -3.44 -2.13
CA THR A 26 -6.47 -2.27 -3.01
C THR A 26 -5.91 -2.55 -4.40
N LYS A 27 -6.70 -2.26 -5.43
CA LYS A 27 -6.29 -2.35 -6.85
C LYS A 27 -5.62 -1.08 -7.35
N SER A 28 -5.48 -0.09 -6.48
CA SER A 28 -5.17 1.27 -6.84
C SER A 28 -4.08 1.81 -5.89
N SER A 29 -3.01 2.38 -6.43
CA SER A 29 -1.86 2.88 -5.67
C SER A 29 -1.28 4.14 -6.32
N SER A 30 -0.80 5.08 -5.50
CA SER A 30 -0.17 6.33 -5.96
C SER A 30 1.20 6.13 -6.62
N SER A 31 1.77 4.93 -6.51
CA SER A 31 3.02 4.50 -7.14
C SER A 31 2.91 3.04 -7.58
N ARG A 32 3.89 2.57 -8.37
CA ARG A 32 3.96 1.18 -8.83
C ARG A 32 3.85 0.21 -7.65
N PHE A 33 3.13 -0.88 -7.88
CA PHE A 33 3.11 -1.98 -6.94
C PHE A 33 4.52 -2.57 -6.81
N THR A 34 4.85 -3.04 -5.61
CA THR A 34 6.13 -3.66 -5.30
C THR A 34 5.94 -5.14 -4.99
N ALA A 35 6.76 -6.01 -5.58
CA ALA A 35 6.70 -7.44 -5.31
C ALA A 35 6.84 -7.74 -3.81
N SER A 36 5.94 -8.57 -3.28
CA SER A 36 5.88 -8.93 -1.86
C SER A 36 7.12 -9.66 -1.36
N GLN A 37 7.86 -10.33 -2.25
CA GLN A 37 9.05 -11.13 -1.92
C GLN A 37 10.10 -10.37 -1.10
N ARG A 38 10.28 -9.07 -1.36
CA ARG A 38 11.23 -8.21 -0.62
C ARG A 38 10.87 -8.00 0.85
N TYR A 39 9.62 -8.22 1.23
CA TYR A 39 9.11 -7.91 2.56
C TYR A 39 8.42 -9.11 3.22
N ALA A 40 8.41 -10.27 2.56
CA ALA A 40 7.67 -11.46 2.98
C ALA A 40 8.05 -11.92 4.40
N GLU A 41 9.33 -11.86 4.74
CA GLU A 41 9.87 -12.16 6.07
C GLU A 41 9.31 -11.25 7.19
N HIS A 42 8.83 -10.06 6.85
CA HIS A 42 8.28 -9.11 7.82
C HIS A 42 6.75 -9.13 7.88
N PHE A 43 6.08 -9.89 7.01
CA PHE A 43 4.62 -9.88 6.92
C PHE A 43 3.97 -10.35 8.21
N VAL A 44 4.46 -11.45 8.78
CA VAL A 44 3.92 -12.00 10.02
C VAL A 44 4.10 -11.02 11.18
N ALA A 45 5.27 -10.41 11.30
CA ALA A 45 5.57 -9.49 12.39
C ALA A 45 4.82 -8.15 12.28
N CYS A 46 4.62 -7.66 11.05
CA CYS A 46 3.97 -6.38 10.76
C CYS A 46 2.43 -6.51 10.73
N PHE A 47 1.90 -7.48 9.98
CA PHE A 47 0.46 -7.62 9.70
C PHE A 47 -0.20 -8.81 10.43
N GLY A 48 0.57 -9.59 11.21
CA GLY A 48 0.09 -10.75 11.95
C GLY A 48 0.13 -12.06 11.16
N SER A 49 -0.19 -13.18 11.82
CA SER A 49 -0.11 -14.54 11.26
C SER A 49 -0.94 -14.74 9.98
N SER A 50 -2.03 -13.99 9.82
CA SER A 50 -2.86 -14.01 8.61
C SER A 50 -2.13 -13.57 7.34
N ALA A 51 -1.03 -12.82 7.48
CA ALA A 51 -0.21 -12.37 6.36
C ALA A 51 0.89 -13.37 5.96
N ALA A 52 1.11 -14.45 6.74
CA ALA A 52 2.15 -15.46 6.47
C ALA A 52 2.03 -16.12 5.08
N GLN A 53 0.79 -16.35 4.64
CA GLN A 53 0.50 -17.00 3.35
C GLN A 53 0.21 -16.00 2.23
N ARG A 54 0.41 -14.69 2.44
CA ARG A 54 0.11 -13.67 1.43
C ARG A 54 1.31 -13.47 0.52
N SER A 55 1.08 -13.60 -0.79
CA SER A 55 2.09 -13.41 -1.83
C SER A 55 1.46 -12.69 -3.02
N GLY A 56 2.27 -11.92 -3.75
CA GLY A 56 1.86 -11.14 -4.92
C GLY A 56 2.46 -9.74 -4.90
N ASP A 57 1.62 -8.74 -5.08
CA ASP A 57 2.03 -7.34 -5.16
C ASP A 57 1.59 -6.55 -3.93
N LEU A 58 2.40 -5.57 -3.52
CA LEU A 58 2.10 -4.65 -2.43
C LEU A 58 1.83 -3.25 -2.97
N CYS A 59 0.79 -2.61 -2.44
CA CYS A 59 0.57 -1.19 -2.68
C CYS A 59 1.56 -0.32 -1.89
N ASN A 60 1.68 0.94 -2.28
CA ASN A 60 2.58 1.90 -1.64
C ASN A 60 2.37 1.99 -0.12
N ALA A 61 1.11 2.05 0.34
CA ALA A 61 0.79 2.16 1.76
C ALA A 61 1.27 0.93 2.56
N CYS A 62 1.08 -0.28 2.04
CA CYS A 62 1.55 -1.50 2.70
C CYS A 62 3.09 -1.55 2.76
N VAL A 63 3.77 -1.12 1.70
CA VAL A 63 5.24 -0.98 1.72
C VAL A 63 5.68 0.03 2.78
N LEU A 64 5.01 1.18 2.87
CA LEU A 64 5.30 2.20 3.87
C LEU A 64 5.06 1.73 5.30
N CYS A 65 4.02 0.91 5.55
CA CYS A 65 3.80 0.28 6.85
C CYS A 65 5.01 -0.57 7.26
N VAL A 66 5.52 -1.44 6.36
CA VAL A 66 6.69 -2.28 6.64
C VAL A 66 7.94 -1.43 6.87
N LYS A 67 8.19 -0.42 6.03
CA LYS A 67 9.33 0.50 6.20
C LYS A 67 9.30 1.23 7.54
N ARG A 68 8.14 1.78 7.92
CA ARG A 68 7.96 2.46 9.22
C ARG A 68 8.12 1.48 10.38
N TRP A 69 7.62 0.26 10.25
CA TRP A 69 7.79 -0.79 11.26
C TRP A 69 9.27 -1.13 11.49
N ILE A 70 10.06 -1.26 10.42
CA ILE A 70 11.52 -1.46 10.50
C ILE A 70 12.18 -0.28 11.22
N GLN A 71 11.84 0.97 10.83
CA GLN A 71 12.38 2.18 11.45
C GLN A 71 12.03 2.32 12.94
N ARG A 72 10.88 1.81 13.38
CA ARG A 72 10.38 1.90 14.77
C ARG A 72 10.87 0.75 15.68
N GLY A 73 11.86 -0.03 15.24
CA GLY A 73 12.45 -1.10 16.06
C GLY A 73 11.68 -2.41 16.05
N LYS A 74 10.97 -2.74 14.95
CA LYS A 74 10.38 -4.07 14.70
C LYS A 74 9.41 -4.58 15.77
N ARG A 75 8.64 -3.69 16.41
CA ARG A 75 7.67 -4.08 17.45
C ARG A 75 6.54 -4.94 16.87
N PRO A 76 6.31 -6.17 17.36
CA PRO A 76 5.28 -7.05 16.82
C PRO A 76 3.88 -6.44 17.00
N GLY A 77 3.00 -6.64 16.01
CA GLY A 77 1.58 -6.28 16.14
C GLY A 77 1.24 -4.79 16.00
N LEU A 78 2.16 -3.96 15.47
CA LEU A 78 1.91 -2.51 15.31
C LEU A 78 0.80 -2.20 14.28
N PHE A 79 0.54 -3.10 13.34
CA PHE A 79 -0.35 -2.87 12.19
C PHE A 79 -1.44 -3.93 12.00
N VAL A 80 -1.81 -4.68 13.05
CA VAL A 80 -2.83 -5.76 12.96
C VAL A 80 -4.20 -5.24 12.48
N GLN A 81 -4.47 -3.93 12.56
CA GLN A 81 -5.69 -3.28 12.06
C GLN A 81 -5.61 -2.72 10.62
N VAL A 82 -4.60 -3.07 9.81
CA VAL A 82 -4.44 -2.57 8.41
C VAL A 82 -5.67 -2.84 7.52
N ARG A 83 -6.56 -3.74 7.93
CA ARG A 83 -7.85 -4.00 7.27
C ARG A 83 -8.81 -2.80 7.28
N SER A 84 -8.54 -1.76 8.09
CA SER A 84 -9.27 -0.50 8.13
C SER A 84 -8.46 0.70 7.64
N ILE A 85 -7.37 0.49 6.86
CA ILE A 85 -6.83 1.57 6.03
C ILE A 85 -7.84 1.80 4.91
N SER A 86 -8.88 2.55 5.26
CA SER A 86 -9.86 3.09 4.34
C SER A 86 -9.08 3.75 3.20
N LEU A 87 -9.53 3.55 1.96
CA LEU A 87 -8.92 4.02 0.72
C LEU A 87 -8.51 5.52 0.75
N ASN A 88 -9.04 6.30 1.70
CA ASN A 88 -8.70 7.70 1.95
C ASN A 88 -7.45 7.95 2.82
N SER A 89 -7.00 6.98 3.62
CA SER A 89 -5.83 7.14 4.53
C SER A 89 -4.50 6.68 3.91
N CYS A 90 -4.54 5.90 2.81
CA CYS A 90 -3.35 5.56 2.01
C CYS A 90 -2.68 6.78 1.33
N PHE A 91 -3.30 7.96 1.38
CA PHE A 91 -2.79 9.20 0.78
C PHE A 91 -2.01 10.09 1.77
N PHE A 92 -2.11 9.83 3.08
CA PHE A 92 -1.54 10.70 4.13
C PHE A 92 -0.36 10.10 4.91
N LEU A 93 0.17 8.99 4.42
CA LEU A 93 1.34 8.31 4.95
C LEU A 93 2.35 8.12 3.83
#